data_AF-A0A969I256-F1
#
_entry.id   AF-A0A969I256-F1
#
_cell.length_a   1.000
_cell.length_b   1.000
_cell.length_c   1.000
_cell.angle_alpha   90.00
_cell.angle_beta   90.00
_cell.angle_gamma   90.00
#
_symmetry.space_group_name_H-M   'P 1'
#
loop_
_entity.id
_entity.type
_entity.pdbx_description
1 polymer ?
#
loop_
_entity_poly.entity_id
_entity_poly.type
_entity_poly.pdbx_seq_one_letter_code
_entity_poly.pdbx_strand_id
1 'polypeptide(L)'
;MTDTGFTASHGIMLALLLGFAIAHSGLAALRGRAEALLGARLYRVLFATVSIPFATVLIIYFFNHRYDGVVLWQLQGTPGLR
;
A
#
# COMPACT_ATOMS: atom_id res chain seq x y z
N MET A 1 18.99 -10.12 -19.95
CA MET A 1 19.10 -10.22 -18.48
C MET A 1 17.97 -11.12 -18.04
N THR A 2 18.19 -11.99 -17.06
CA THR A 2 17.24 -13.06 -16.68
C THR A 2 15.95 -12.48 -16.11
N ASP A 3 14.93 -12.32 -16.95
CA ASP A 3 13.57 -11.92 -16.56
C ASP A 3 12.87 -13.06 -15.82
N THR A 4 13.26 -13.29 -14.57
CA THR A 4 12.39 -14.01 -13.65
C THR A 4 11.20 -13.08 -13.41
N GLY A 5 9.98 -13.50 -13.75
CA GLY A 5 8.76 -12.70 -13.55
C GLY A 5 8.49 -12.23 -12.11
N PHE A 6 9.36 -12.59 -11.15
CA PHE A 6 9.41 -12.08 -9.80
C PHE A 6 10.62 -11.15 -9.59
N THR A 7 10.32 -9.92 -9.18
CA THR A 7 11.29 -8.90 -8.75
C THR A 7 11.19 -8.68 -7.24
N ALA A 8 12.21 -8.06 -6.62
CA ALA A 8 12.19 -7.73 -5.19
C ALA A 8 11.00 -6.84 -4.79
N SER A 9 10.49 -6.02 -5.71
CA SER A 9 9.34 -5.16 -5.47
C SER A 9 8.04 -5.92 -5.20
N HIS A 10 7.90 -7.17 -5.67
CA HIS A 10 6.77 -8.03 -5.31
C HIS A 10 6.76 -8.34 -3.81
N GLY A 11 7.91 -8.68 -3.25
CA GLY A 11 8.06 -8.95 -1.81
C GLY A 11 7.84 -7.70 -0.97
N ILE A 12 8.36 -6.56 -1.42
CA ILE A 12 8.18 -5.27 -0.74
C ILE A 12 6.72 -4.82 -0.79
N MET A 13 6.04 -4.95 -1.94
CA MET A 13 4.61 -4.68 -2.06
C MET A 13 3.78 -5.55 -1.14
N LEU A 14 4.09 -6.84 -1.05
CA LEU A 14 3.40 -7.75 -0.15
C LEU A 14 3.62 -7.35 1.32
N ALA A 15 4.84 -7.01 1.70
CA ALA A 15 5.15 -6.51 3.04
C ALA A 15 4.43 -5.19 3.35
N LEU A 16 4.36 -4.24 2.40
CA LEU A 16 3.64 -2.98 2.55
C LEU A 16 2.13 -3.20 2.70
N LEU A 17 1.53 -4.08 1.89
CA LEU A 17 0.10 -4.42 1.96
C LEU A 17 -0.25 -5.09 3.29
N LEU A 18 0.54 -6.08 3.71
CA LEU A 18 0.33 -6.76 4.99
C LEU A 18 0.57 -5.82 6.17
N GLY A 19 1.64 -5.02 6.13
CA GLY A 19 1.96 -4.03 7.15
C GLY A 19 0.83 -2.99 7.28
N PHE A 20 0.32 -2.49 6.16
CA PHE A 20 -0.83 -1.59 6.13
C PHE A 20 -2.08 -2.26 6.68
N ALA A 21 -2.39 -3.49 6.25
CA ALA A 21 -3.56 -4.23 6.72
C ALA A 21 -3.53 -4.47 8.23
N ILE A 22 -2.37 -4.85 8.78
CA ILE A 22 -2.17 -5.04 10.22
C ILE A 22 -2.28 -3.70 10.95
N ALA A 23 -1.62 -2.64 10.48
CA ALA A 23 -1.67 -1.33 11.12
C ALA A 23 -3.10 -0.77 11.13
N HIS A 24 -3.77 -0.74 9.98
CA HIS A 24 -5.11 -0.19 9.82
C HIS A 24 -6.16 -1.02 10.57
N SER A 25 -6.17 -2.34 10.37
CA SER A 25 -7.17 -3.23 10.99
C SER A 25 -6.90 -3.46 12.47
N GLY A 26 -5.62 -3.56 12.86
CA GLY A 26 -5.21 -3.70 14.25
C GLY A 26 -5.56 -2.47 15.08
N LEU A 27 -5.30 -1.27 14.55
CA LEU A 27 -5.80 -0.04 15.17
C LEU A 27 -7.32 -0.07 15.25
N ALA A 28 -8.03 -0.37 14.16
CA ALA A 28 -9.50 -0.41 14.16
C ALA A 28 -10.08 -1.35 15.23
N ALA A 29 -9.46 -2.52 15.46
CA ALA A 29 -9.85 -3.46 16.51
C ALA A 29 -9.59 -2.90 17.92
N LEU A 30 -8.51 -2.13 18.11
CA LEU A 30 -8.15 -1.51 19.39
C LEU A 30 -9.02 -0.30 19.77
N ARG A 31 -9.82 0.21 18.83
CA ARG A 31 -10.66 1.42 19.01
C ARG A 31 -11.38 1.45 20.35
N GLY A 32 -12.11 0.40 20.72
CA GLY A 32 -12.90 0.41 21.95
C GLY A 32 -12.07 0.66 23.22
N ARG A 33 -10.87 0.08 23.28
CA ARG A 33 -9.94 0.27 24.41
C ARG A 33 -9.19 1.60 24.32
N ALA A 34 -8.81 2.01 23.12
CA ALA A 34 -8.07 3.24 22.90
C ALA A 34 -8.92 4.50 23.09
N GLU A 35 -10.20 4.47 22.66
CA GLU A 35 -11.15 5.57 22.88
C GLU A 35 -11.46 5.76 24.37
N ALA A 36 -11.49 4.69 25.17
CA ALA A 36 -11.67 4.77 26.62
C ALA A 36 -10.47 5.42 27.35
N LEU A 37 -9.26 5.30 26.79
CA LEU A 37 -8.03 5.84 27.40
C LEU A 37 -7.69 7.27 26.90
N LEU A 38 -7.87 7.54 25.60
CA LEU A 38 -7.42 8.77 24.93
C LEU A 38 -8.57 9.70 24.55
N GLY A 39 -9.82 9.20 24.55
CA GLY A 39 -10.98 9.88 24.00
C GLY A 39 -11.11 9.74 22.48
N ALA A 40 -12.36 9.81 22.00
CA ALA A 40 -12.70 9.56 20.60
C ALA A 40 -12.02 10.51 19.60
N ARG A 41 -11.80 11.78 19.97
CA ARG A 41 -11.19 12.77 19.05
C ARG A 41 -9.69 12.49 18.84
N LEU A 42 -8.93 12.31 19.92
CA LEU A 42 -7.49 12.03 19.83
C LEU A 42 -7.25 10.72 19.11
N TYR A 43 -8.04 9.69 19.41
CA TYR A 43 -7.93 8.40 18.75
C TYR A 43 -8.11 8.48 17.23
N ARG A 44 -9.10 9.24 16.74
CA ARG A 44 -9.31 9.45 15.29
C ARG A 44 -8.14 10.15 14.61
N VAL A 45 -7.57 11.17 15.26
CA VAL A 45 -6.40 11.88 14.73
C VAL A 45 -5.22 10.91 14.64
N LEU A 46 -4.94 10.15 15.70
CA LEU A 46 -3.88 9.13 15.71
C LEU A 46 -4.09 8.10 14.59
N PHE A 47 -5.30 7.55 14.49
CA PHE A 47 -5.66 6.59 13.45
C PHE A 47 -5.42 7.12 12.04
N ALA A 48 -5.85 8.35 11.77
CA ALA A 48 -5.66 9.01 10.48
C ALA A 48 -4.18 9.31 10.21
N THR A 49 -3.42 9.80 11.20
CA THR A 49 -2.00 10.10 11.05
C THR A 49 -1.12 8.88 10.83
N VAL A 50 -1.56 7.68 11.25
CA VAL A 50 -0.86 6.43 10.90
C VAL A 50 -1.31 5.93 9.53
N SER A 51 -2.63 5.89 9.30
CA SER A 51 -3.19 5.27 8.09
C SER A 51 -2.89 6.08 6.82
N ILE A 52 -3.05 7.40 6.84
CA ILE A 52 -2.91 8.23 5.63
C ILE A 52 -1.46 8.22 5.12
N PRO A 53 -0.42 8.51 5.93
CA PRO A 53 0.95 8.50 5.44
C PRO A 53 1.41 7.11 4.98
N PHE A 54 0.98 6.04 5.66
CA PHE A 54 1.29 4.68 5.23
C PHE A 54 0.65 4.40 3.86
N ALA A 55 -0.63 4.73 3.68
CA ALA A 55 -1.30 4.61 2.39
C ALA A 55 -0.59 5.43 1.30
N THR A 56 -0.11 6.64 1.61
CA THR A 56 0.68 7.46 0.69
C THR A 56 1.95 6.74 0.23
N VAL A 57 2.75 6.20 1.17
CA VAL A 57 3.98 5.44 0.84
C VAL A 57 3.65 4.22 -0.03
N LEU A 58 2.60 3.48 0.33
CA LEU A 58 2.15 2.30 -0.41
C LEU A 58 1.78 2.65 -1.86
N ILE A 59 0.98 3.71 -2.05
CA ILE A 59 0.55 4.16 -3.36
C ILE A 59 1.75 4.63 -4.20
N ILE A 60 2.65 5.44 -3.62
CA ILE A 60 3.86 5.91 -4.32
C ILE A 60 4.74 4.74 -4.75
N TYR A 61 4.98 3.79 -3.84
CA TYR A 61 5.80 2.62 -4.13
C TYR A 61 5.20 1.77 -5.24
N PHE A 62 3.88 1.54 -5.20
CA PHE A 62 3.16 0.83 -6.24
C PHE A 62 3.32 1.50 -7.62
N PHE A 63 3.11 2.82 -7.72
CA PHE A 63 3.27 3.52 -8.99
C PHE A 63 4.69 3.44 -9.56
N ASN A 64 5.70 3.51 -8.68
CA ASN A 64 7.10 3.46 -9.10
C ASN A 64 7.52 2.08 -9.63
N HIS A 65 6.88 1.01 -9.16
CA HIS A 65 7.23 -0.38 -9.54
C HIS A 65 6.11 -1.04 -10.37
N ARG A 66 5.18 -0.27 -10.93
CA ARG A 66 3.99 -0.79 -11.64
C ARG A 66 4.29 -1.62 -12.89
N TYR A 67 5.49 -1.45 -13.46
CA TYR A 67 5.96 -2.19 -14.62
C TYR A 67 7.02 -3.24 -14.26
N ASP A 68 7.27 -3.44 -12.96
CA ASP A 68 8.13 -4.52 -12.52
C ASP A 68 7.38 -5.85 -12.67
N GLY A 69 7.99 -6.81 -13.37
CA GLY A 69 7.41 -8.14 -13.60
C GLY A 69 7.00 -8.35 -15.06
N VAL A 70 6.05 -9.26 -15.28
CA VAL A 70 5.65 -9.67 -16.62
C VAL A 70 4.60 -8.71 -17.19
N VAL A 71 4.97 -7.99 -18.25
CA VAL A 71 4.03 -7.18 -19.02
C VAL A 71 3.22 -8.10 -19.95
N LEU A 72 1.94 -8.29 -19.63
CA LEU A 72 1.05 -9.16 -20.42
C LEU A 72 0.61 -8.52 -21.75
N TRP A 73 0.57 -7.19 -21.81
CA TRP A 73 0.18 -6.42 -23.00
C TRP A 73 0.87 -5.05 -23.00
N GLN A 74 1.52 -4.70 -24.11
CA GLN A 74 2.18 -3.40 -24.30
C GLN A 74 1.71 -2.78 -25.63
N LEU A 75 0.67 -1.95 -25.55
CA LEU A 75 0.07 -1.29 -26.72
C LEU A 75 0.70 0.08 -27.04
N GLN A 76 1.74 0.48 -26.29
CA GLN A 76 2.45 1.73 -26.53
C GLN A 76 3.18 1.67 -27.87
N GLY A 77 2.87 2.60 -28.78
CA GLY A 77 3.48 2.65 -30.11
C GLY A 77 2.83 1.76 -31.17
N THR A 78 1.70 1.10 -30.85
CA THR A 78 0.95 0.34 -31.86
C THR A 78 0.27 1.30 -32.86
N PRO A 79 0.56 1.23 -34.18
CA PRO A 79 -0.03 2.12 -35.17
C PRO A 79 -1.55 2.07 -35.14
N GLY A 80 -2.21 3.23 -35.06
CA GLY A 80 -3.68 3.36 -35.01
C GLY A 80 -4.30 3.39 -33.61
N LEU A 81 -3.51 3.11 -32.56
CA LEU A 81 -3.87 3.36 -31.16
C LEU A 81 -3.08 4.59 -30.68
N ARG A 82 -3.77 5.71 -30.40
CA ARG A 82 -3.18 6.93 -29.84
C ARG A 82 -3.55 7.08 -28.37
#